data_AF-A0A180F7N9-F1
#
_entry.id   AF-A0A180F7N9-F1
#
_cell.length_a   1.000
_cell.length_b   1.000
_cell.length_c   1.000
_cell.angle_alpha   90.00
_cell.angle_beta   90.00
_cell.angle_gamma   90.00
#
_symmetry.space_group_name_H-M   'P 1'
#
loop_
_entity.id
_entity.type
_entity.pdbx_description
1 polymer ?
#
loop_
_entity_poly.entity_id
_entity_poly.type
_entity_poly.pdbx_seq_one_letter_code
_entity_poly.pdbx_strand_id
1 'polypeptide(L)'
;MGLPAELRRKPVPTPVPDQKVYAEIILKTSGQVEFRLFHTPQNRRVGKPAGTSGCEFCYGVGENLLPENCPHHEIATKSIFVKVFDREAYDKPHTARFRWFNGKGEFGPWSTAYRFTPQPEM
;
A
#
# COMPACT_ATOMS: atom_id res chain seq x y z
N MET A 1 4.89 -47.61 -0.82
CA MET A 1 3.95 -46.72 -0.12
C MET A 1 4.18 -45.31 -0.64
N GLY A 2 3.43 -44.88 -1.66
CA GLY A 2 3.61 -43.56 -2.29
C GLY A 2 2.89 -42.47 -1.50
N LEU A 3 3.54 -41.31 -1.32
CA LEU A 3 2.96 -40.13 -0.67
C LEU A 3 1.73 -39.63 -1.45
N PRO A 4 0.65 -39.18 -0.79
CA PRO A 4 -0.54 -38.72 -1.50
C PRO A 4 -0.23 -37.46 -2.30
N ALA A 5 -0.76 -37.41 -3.53
CA ALA A 5 -0.68 -36.26 -4.41
C ALA A 5 -1.17 -35.01 -3.68
N GLU A 6 -0.32 -33.99 -3.60
CA GLU A 6 -0.71 -32.68 -3.10
C GLU A 6 -1.99 -32.25 -3.83
N LEU A 7 -3.10 -32.18 -3.10
CA LEU A 7 -4.35 -31.61 -3.56
C LEU A 7 -4.05 -30.20 -4.05
N ARG A 8 -3.86 -30.04 -5.37
CA ARG A 8 -3.76 -28.76 -6.05
C ARG A 8 -4.97 -27.94 -5.61
N ARG A 9 -4.75 -26.99 -4.70
CA ARG A 9 -5.78 -26.05 -4.25
C ARG A 9 -6.38 -25.44 -5.51
N LYS A 10 -7.69 -25.64 -5.72
CA LYS A 10 -8.41 -24.99 -6.80
C LYS A 10 -8.13 -23.48 -6.72
N PRO A 11 -7.87 -22.78 -7.84
CA PRO A 11 -7.71 -21.34 -7.82
C PRO A 11 -8.96 -20.75 -7.16
N VAL A 12 -8.77 -20.12 -6.00
CA VAL A 12 -9.86 -19.44 -5.31
C VAL A 12 -10.32 -18.33 -6.26
N PRO A 13 -11.64 -18.20 -6.54
CA PRO A 13 -12.15 -17.03 -7.25
C PRO A 13 -11.54 -15.80 -6.61
N THR A 14 -11.00 -14.90 -7.42
CA THR A 14 -10.34 -13.69 -6.93
C THR A 14 -11.39 -12.58 -6.91
N PRO A 15 -12.15 -12.40 -5.81
CA PRO A 15 -13.11 -11.30 -5.75
C PRO A 15 -12.38 -9.96 -5.81
N VAL A 16 -13.11 -8.93 -6.19
CA VAL A 16 -12.64 -7.56 -5.99
C VAL A 16 -12.48 -7.33 -4.49
N PRO A 17 -11.35 -6.77 -4.02
CA PRO A 17 -11.17 -6.53 -2.60
C PRO A 17 -12.17 -5.46 -2.13
N ASP A 18 -13.06 -5.78 -1.19
CA ASP A 18 -13.99 -4.81 -0.61
C ASP A 18 -13.38 -4.06 0.59
N GLN A 19 -12.30 -4.60 1.15
CA GLN A 19 -11.65 -4.08 2.34
C GLN A 19 -10.79 -2.86 2.02
N LYS A 20 -10.84 -1.86 2.89
CA LYS A 20 -9.96 -0.68 2.80
C LYS A 20 -8.53 -1.06 3.16
N VAL A 21 -7.58 -0.36 2.54
CA VAL A 21 -6.18 -0.40 2.99
C VAL A 21 -6.03 0.51 4.20
N TYR A 22 -5.32 0.02 5.20
CA TYR A 22 -4.79 0.85 6.28
C TYR A 22 -3.27 0.85 6.20
N ALA A 23 -2.66 2.00 6.45
CA ALA A 23 -1.21 2.17 6.41
C ALA A 23 -0.70 2.75 7.72
N GLU A 24 0.47 2.27 8.14
CA GLU A 24 1.35 2.93 9.10
C GLU A 24 2.54 3.49 8.30
N ILE A 25 2.86 4.76 8.55
CA ILE A 25 3.94 5.47 7.88
C ILE A 25 5.04 5.75 8.89
N ILE A 26 6.24 5.26 8.61
CA ILE A 26 7.42 5.45 9.45
C ILE A 26 8.40 6.32 8.67
N LEU A 27 8.62 7.53 9.16
CA LEU A 27 9.61 8.45 8.61
C LEU A 27 11.01 8.03 9.06
N LYS A 28 11.94 8.00 8.12
CA LYS A 28 13.37 7.76 8.35
C LYS A 28 14.16 8.96 7.78
N THR A 29 15.45 9.00 8.09
CA THR A 29 16.36 10.03 7.56
C THR A 29 16.58 9.86 6.05
N SER A 30 17.13 10.90 5.41
CA SER A 30 17.50 10.86 3.99
C SER A 30 16.32 10.57 3.07
N GLY A 31 15.14 11.13 3.37
CA GLY A 31 13.96 11.00 2.53
C GLY A 31 13.31 9.62 2.53
N GLN A 32 13.78 8.69 3.36
CA GLN A 32 13.22 7.34 3.42
C GLN A 32 11.89 7.34 4.17
N VAL A 33 10.87 6.76 3.54
CA VAL A 33 9.55 6.56 4.15
C VAL A 33 9.18 5.10 4.01
N GLU A 34 8.98 4.43 5.14
CA GLU A 34 8.52 3.05 5.19
C GLU A 34 7.00 3.01 5.35
N PHE A 35 6.34 2.26 4.48
CA PHE A 35 4.91 2.04 4.48
C PHE A 35 4.61 0.60 4.90
N ARG A 36 3.77 0.43 5.92
CA ARG A 36 3.32 -0.87 6.43
C ARG A 36 1.82 -0.96 6.28
N LEU A 37 1.36 -1.86 5.40
CA LEU A 37 -0.03 -1.99 4.99
C LEU A 37 -0.74 -3.15 5.70
N PHE A 38 -1.97 -2.93 6.13
CA PHE A 38 -2.84 -3.92 6.76
C PHE A 38 -4.30 -3.70 6.36
N HIS A 39 -5.15 -4.70 6.59
CA HIS A 39 -6.56 -4.70 6.14
C HIS A 39 -7.57 -4.64 7.29
N THR A 40 -7.11 -4.68 8.55
CA THR A 40 -7.97 -4.56 9.74
C THR A 40 -7.46 -3.47 10.68
N PRO A 41 -8.28 -2.48 11.07
CA PRO A 41 -7.81 -1.40 11.94
C PRO A 41 -7.58 -1.83 13.38
N GLN A 42 -8.32 -2.83 13.89
CA GLN A 42 -8.17 -3.32 15.27
C GLN A 42 -6.92 -4.20 15.45
N ASN A 43 -6.49 -4.87 14.39
CA ASN A 43 -5.33 -5.74 14.40
C ASN A 43 -4.35 -5.26 13.31
N ARG A 44 -3.35 -4.47 13.70
CA ARG A 44 -2.33 -3.91 12.79
C ARG A 44 -1.33 -4.96 12.29
N ARG A 45 -1.76 -6.22 12.17
CA ARG A 45 -0.96 -7.27 11.56
C ARG A 45 -0.79 -6.94 10.09
N VAL A 46 0.46 -6.65 9.74
CA VAL A 46 0.85 -6.35 8.37
C VAL A 46 0.52 -7.54 7.46
N GLY A 47 -0.17 -7.25 6.37
CA GLY A 47 -0.63 -8.29 5.47
C GLY A 47 -1.77 -7.80 4.59
N LYS A 48 -1.76 -8.29 3.35
CA LYS A 48 -2.86 -8.10 2.42
C LYS A 48 -3.97 -9.12 2.72
N PRO A 49 -5.22 -8.82 2.37
CA PRO A 49 -6.29 -9.77 2.53
C PRO A 49 -6.25 -10.88 1.48
N ALA A 50 -6.97 -11.98 1.75
CA ALA A 50 -7.02 -13.11 0.84
C ALA A 50 -7.55 -12.70 -0.55
N GLY A 51 -6.94 -13.19 -1.62
CA GLY A 51 -7.32 -12.84 -2.99
C GLY A 51 -6.74 -11.52 -3.52
N THR A 52 -5.93 -10.80 -2.75
CA THR A 52 -5.22 -9.61 -3.26
C THR A 52 -3.86 -9.97 -3.85
N SER A 53 -3.53 -9.32 -4.97
CA SER A 53 -2.22 -9.42 -5.60
C SER A 53 -1.27 -8.33 -5.14
N GLY A 54 -1.79 -7.14 -4.84
CA GLY A 54 -0.99 -6.02 -4.37
C GLY A 54 -1.83 -4.82 -3.98
N CYS A 55 -1.14 -3.70 -3.77
CA CYS A 55 -1.72 -2.40 -3.51
C CYS A 55 -1.27 -1.42 -4.58
N GLU A 56 -2.18 -0.61 -5.10
CA GLU A 56 -1.80 0.65 -5.70
C GLU A 56 -1.66 1.69 -4.59
N PHE A 57 -0.59 2.47 -4.64
CA PHE A 57 -0.46 3.66 -3.83
C PHE A 57 -0.22 4.86 -4.73
N CYS A 58 -0.97 5.92 -4.48
CA CYS A 58 -0.79 7.20 -5.13
C CYS A 58 -0.36 8.24 -4.11
N TYR A 59 0.50 9.17 -4.51
CA TYR A 59 1.00 10.20 -3.61
C TYR A 59 1.36 11.49 -4.34
N GLY A 60 1.47 12.57 -3.57
CA GLY A 60 1.91 13.87 -4.07
C GLY A 60 2.09 14.89 -2.94
N VAL A 61 2.73 16.01 -3.27
CA VAL A 61 2.83 17.17 -2.39
C VAL A 61 1.47 17.86 -2.30
N GLY A 62 1.02 18.14 -1.08
CA GLY A 62 -0.25 18.77 -0.80
C GLY A 62 -1.05 18.02 0.25
N GLU A 63 -1.99 18.72 0.89
CA GLU A 63 -2.86 18.14 1.90
C GLU A 63 -4.17 17.64 1.28
N ASN A 64 -4.62 16.47 1.72
CA ASN A 64 -5.91 15.87 1.36
C ASN A 64 -6.12 15.66 -0.15
N LEU A 65 -5.05 15.44 -0.91
CA LEU A 65 -5.14 15.14 -2.34
C LEU A 65 -6.14 14.00 -2.61
N LEU A 66 -7.00 14.20 -3.61
CA LEU A 66 -7.82 13.14 -4.18
C LEU A 66 -6.93 12.22 -5.03
N PRO A 67 -7.28 10.92 -5.17
CA PRO A 67 -6.49 9.99 -5.96
C PRO A 67 -6.23 10.47 -7.40
N GLU A 68 -7.23 11.10 -8.04
CA GLU A 68 -7.12 11.63 -9.40
C GLU A 68 -6.14 12.82 -9.53
N ASN A 69 -5.85 13.49 -8.42
CA ASN A 69 -4.95 14.65 -8.34
C ASN A 69 -3.55 14.26 -7.87
N CYS A 70 -3.30 12.97 -7.58
CA CYS A 70 -1.97 12.51 -7.22
C CYS A 70 -1.10 12.41 -8.49
N PRO A 71 0.04 13.12 -8.55
CA PRO A 71 0.94 13.09 -9.71
C PRO A 71 1.65 11.74 -9.87
N HIS A 72 1.72 10.94 -8.81
CA HIS A 72 2.43 9.67 -8.82
C HIS A 72 1.52 8.52 -8.41
N HIS A 73 1.57 7.45 -9.19
CA HIS A 73 0.88 6.19 -8.97
C HIS A 73 1.87 5.04 -9.10
N GLU A 74 1.91 4.18 -8.09
CA GLU A 74 2.85 3.07 -8.01
C GLU A 74 2.18 1.81 -7.48
N ILE A 75 2.74 0.66 -7.85
CA ILE A 75 2.23 -0.65 -7.46
C ILE A 75 3.18 -1.28 -6.44
N ALA A 76 2.67 -1.54 -5.24
CA ALA A 76 3.35 -2.27 -4.18
C ALA A 76 2.83 -3.70 -4.09
N THR A 77 3.69 -4.68 -4.43
CA THR A 77 3.38 -6.12 -4.27
C THR A 77 3.72 -6.65 -2.88
N LYS A 78 4.37 -5.86 -2.02
CA LYS A 78 4.65 -6.20 -0.62
C LYS A 78 3.78 -5.34 0.30
N SER A 79 3.44 -5.87 1.48
CA SER A 79 2.75 -5.10 2.52
C SER A 79 3.71 -4.24 3.36
N ILE A 80 5.02 -4.40 3.19
CA ILE A 80 6.04 -3.52 3.74
C ILE A 80 6.95 -3.10 2.59
N PHE A 81 7.11 -1.81 2.39
CA PHE A 81 8.03 -1.28 1.39
C PHE A 81 8.55 0.09 1.84
N VAL A 82 9.74 0.43 1.34
CA VAL A 82 10.39 1.71 1.59
C VAL A 82 10.43 2.47 0.28
N LYS A 83 10.10 3.75 0.34
CA LYS A 83 10.30 4.68 -0.76
C LYS A 83 11.28 5.77 -0.33
N VAL A 84 12.23 6.09 -1.21
CA VAL A 84 13.13 7.22 -1.04
C VAL A 84 12.53 8.38 -1.83
N PHE A 85 12.37 9.53 -1.18
CA PHE A 85 11.94 10.76 -1.80
C PHE A 85 13.16 11.61 -2.15
N ASP A 86 13.08 12.38 -3.24
CA ASP A 86 14.12 13.33 -3.61
C ASP A 86 14.17 14.51 -2.65
N ARG A 87 15.33 15.17 -2.59
CA ARG A 87 15.55 16.33 -1.71
C ARG A 87 14.54 17.45 -1.92
N GLU A 88 14.02 17.60 -3.14
CA GLU A 88 13.01 18.59 -3.49
C GLU A 88 11.65 18.34 -2.81
N ALA A 89 11.40 17.11 -2.36
CA ALA A 89 10.20 16.70 -1.65
C ALA A 89 10.36 16.78 -0.12
N TYR A 90 11.55 17.09 0.40
CA TYR A 90 11.77 17.20 1.84
C TYR A 90 11.02 18.39 2.42
N ASP A 91 10.62 18.26 3.68
CA ASP A 91 9.93 19.30 4.47
C ASP A 91 8.60 19.80 3.88
N LYS A 92 8.10 19.14 2.82
CA LYS A 92 6.82 19.42 2.19
C LYS A 92 5.78 18.38 2.63
N PRO A 93 4.58 18.81 3.03
CA PRO A 93 3.52 17.87 3.39
C PRO A 93 3.09 17.08 2.16
N HIS A 94 3.09 15.76 2.28
CA HIS A 94 2.61 14.83 1.28
C HIS A 94 1.30 14.18 1.72
N THR A 95 0.49 13.82 0.74
CA THR A 95 -0.65 12.92 0.92
C THR A 95 -0.38 11.64 0.14
N ALA A 96 -0.59 10.49 0.79
CA ALA A 96 -0.67 9.18 0.13
C ALA A 96 -2.05 8.54 0.33
N ARG A 97 -2.50 7.79 -0.66
CA ARG A 97 -3.68 6.92 -0.59
C ARG A 97 -3.36 5.57 -1.20
N PHE A 98 -4.12 4.57 -0.77
CA PHE A 98 -3.87 3.17 -1.07
C PHE A 98 -5.15 2.46 -1.46
N ARG A 99 -5.10 1.52 -2.40
CA ARG A 99 -6.19 0.57 -2.65
C ARG A 99 -5.65 -0.81 -3.03
N TRP A 100 -6.28 -1.86 -2.54
CA TRP A 100 -5.93 -3.22 -2.94
C TRP A 100 -6.37 -3.50 -4.37
N PHE A 101 -5.66 -4.39 -5.06
CA PHE A 101 -6.11 -4.96 -6.32
C PHE A 101 -5.93 -6.48 -6.33
N ASN A 102 -6.79 -7.18 -7.08
CA ASN A 102 -6.74 -8.62 -7.23
C ASN A 102 -5.90 -9.06 -8.44
N GLY A 103 -5.76 -10.37 -8.66
CA GLY A 103 -5.01 -10.93 -9.79
C GLY A 103 -5.59 -10.63 -11.18
N LYS A 104 -6.79 -10.07 -11.26
CA LYS A 104 -7.44 -9.64 -12.51
C LYS A 104 -7.26 -8.15 -12.79
N GLY A 105 -6.59 -7.41 -11.90
CA GLY A 105 -6.45 -5.95 -12.00
C GLY A 105 -7.69 -5.17 -11.56
N GLU A 106 -8.63 -5.81 -10.87
CA GLU A 106 -9.79 -5.14 -10.29
C GLU A 106 -9.41 -4.50 -8.95
N PHE A 107 -9.84 -3.24 -8.78
CA PHE A 107 -9.45 -2.41 -7.66
C PHE A 107 -10.54 -2.30 -6.59
N GLY A 108 -10.12 -2.40 -5.34
CA GLY A 108 -10.96 -2.11 -4.19
C GLY A 108 -11.12 -0.62 -3.90
N PRO A 109 -11.77 -0.28 -2.78
CA PRO A 109 -11.94 1.11 -2.37
C PRO A 109 -10.61 1.75 -1.98
N TRP A 110 -10.50 3.06 -2.22
CA TRP A 110 -9.41 3.88 -1.70
C TRP A 110 -9.45 3.98 -0.18
N SER A 111 -8.26 4.03 0.41
CA SER A 111 -8.06 4.36 1.82
C SER A 111 -8.42 5.81 2.13
N THR A 112 -8.38 6.14 3.42
CA THR A 112 -8.27 7.54 3.85
C THR A 112 -6.97 8.17 3.31
N ALA A 113 -6.89 9.50 3.36
CA ALA A 113 -5.67 10.24 3.12
C ALA A 113 -4.68 10.02 4.28
N TYR A 114 -3.46 9.64 3.96
CA TYR A 114 -2.36 9.56 4.91
C TYR A 114 -1.39 10.71 4.67
N ARG A 115 -1.15 11.51 5.70
CA ARG A 115 -0.23 12.64 5.64
C ARG A 115 1.14 12.23 6.16
N PHE A 116 2.19 12.69 5.48
CA PHE A 116 3.57 12.47 5.89
C PHE A 116 4.48 13.56 5.32
N THR A 117 5.64 13.77 5.91
CA THR A 117 6.62 14.76 5.45
C THR A 117 7.98 14.09 5.42
N PRO A 118 8.54 13.76 4.24
CA PRO A 118 9.88 13.19 4.12
C PRO A 118 10.90 14.08 4.83
N GLN A 119 11.78 13.46 5.61
CA GLN A 119 12.75 14.18 6.44
C GLN A 119 14.12 14.26 5.74
N PRO A 120 14.84 15.37 5.86
CA PRO A 120 16.22 15.48 5.37
C PRO A 120 17.20 14.57 6.14
N GLU A 121 18.46 14.57 5.68
CA GLU A 121 19.58 14.11 6.51
C GLU A 121 19.72 15.06 7.70
N MET A 122 19.81 14.50 8.92
CA MET A 122 20.11 15.27 10.14
C MET A 122 21.56 15.72 10.16
#